data_AF-A0AA38PB64-F1
#
_entry.id   AF-A0AA38PB64-F1
#
_cell.length_a   1.000
_cell.length_b   1.000
_cell.length_c   1.000
_cell.angle_alpha   90.00
_cell.angle_beta   90.00
_cell.angle_gamma   90.00
#
_symmetry.space_group_name_H-M   'P 1'
#
loop_
_entity.id
_entity.type
_entity.pdbx_description
1 polymer ?
#
loop_
_entity_poly.entity_id
_entity_poly.type
_entity_poly.pdbx_seq_one_letter_code
_entity_poly.pdbx_strand_id
1 'polypeptide(L)'
;MSSLARLRLPRRVPRIQPFVRTIQTTADTTQLQDNAHETDPFWVKIHEDSFQTHNCDKPDLDVKVTKTELLDMYRQMQTMRRMEMAADALYKAKMIRGFCHLAIGQEAVSVGLEHGITKNDKVITSYRCHPLAVLRGGTIQGVIGELLGRQIGMSHGKGGSMHIFTPSFFGGNGIVGAQVPLGAGIAFAQKYTEESTCTFTLYGDGAANQGQVFEAFNMAKLWDLPCVFVCENNKYGMGTSAERSSSNTQYFTRGDKIPGLQVNGMDIIAVKQGVEYARKWTVEDKKGPLLLEFVTYRYGGHSMSDPGTTYRTREEVQRMRSTQDPIRGLQRYIEEWGLASEQELKQIDKEAKSTVDSAVEEAKASPIPDTKDLWTDIYYAGTEPPFMRGREREEVHLLSQF
;
A
#
# COMPACT_ATOMS: atom_id res chain seq x y z
N MET A 1 -41.21 -54.24 -5.21
CA MET A 1 -40.26 -53.57 -6.13
C MET A 1 -40.45 -52.07 -5.92
N SER A 2 -39.51 -51.22 -5.53
CA SER A 2 -38.06 -51.18 -5.63
C SER A 2 -37.50 -50.31 -4.47
N SER A 3 -36.44 -50.78 -3.82
CA SER A 3 -35.68 -50.04 -2.79
C SER A 3 -34.71 -49.06 -3.46
N LEU A 4 -34.85 -47.76 -3.18
CA LEU A 4 -33.87 -46.73 -3.57
C LEU A 4 -32.75 -46.68 -2.53
N ALA A 5 -31.62 -47.33 -2.83
CA ALA A 5 -30.39 -47.22 -2.06
C ALA A 5 -29.78 -45.83 -2.25
N ARG A 6 -29.69 -45.03 -1.18
CA ARG A 6 -28.91 -43.78 -1.17
C ARG A 6 -27.42 -44.13 -1.18
N LEU A 7 -26.73 -43.90 -2.30
CA LEU A 7 -25.28 -43.92 -2.35
C LEU A 7 -24.72 -42.83 -1.41
N ARG A 8 -24.00 -43.24 -0.36
CA ARG A 8 -23.13 -42.34 0.40
C ARG A 8 -21.86 -42.09 -0.40
N LEU A 9 -21.63 -40.83 -0.80
CA LEU A 9 -20.34 -40.39 -1.33
C LEU A 9 -19.24 -40.63 -0.27
N PRO A 10 -18.03 -41.08 -0.66
CA PRO A 10 -16.95 -41.30 0.28
C PRO A 10 -16.50 -39.97 0.90
N ARG A 11 -16.34 -39.95 2.22
CA ARG A 11 -15.70 -38.83 2.93
C ARG A 11 -14.28 -38.67 2.37
N ARG A 12 -13.99 -37.50 1.78
CA ARG A 12 -12.62 -37.12 1.41
C ARG A 12 -11.74 -37.21 2.66
N VAL A 13 -10.75 -38.09 2.61
CA VAL A 13 -9.66 -38.11 3.59
C VAL A 13 -8.90 -36.79 3.43
N PRO A 14 -8.67 -36.02 4.51
CA PRO A 14 -7.86 -34.81 4.41
C PRO A 14 -6.45 -35.22 4.00
N ARG A 15 -5.98 -34.73 2.85
CA ARG A 15 -4.56 -34.79 2.49
C ARG A 15 -3.81 -34.05 3.59
N ILE A 16 -2.96 -34.76 4.32
CA ILE A 16 -1.97 -34.13 5.19
C ILE A 16 -1.03 -33.37 4.24
N GLN A 17 -1.25 -32.06 4.11
CA GLN A 17 -0.27 -31.19 3.48
C GLN A 17 0.98 -31.22 4.39
N PRO A 18 2.19 -31.33 3.82
CA PRO A 18 3.40 -31.12 4.60
C PRO A 18 3.28 -29.75 5.30
N PHE A 19 3.78 -29.63 6.53
CA PHE A 19 3.86 -28.36 7.26
C PHE A 19 4.70 -27.37 6.44
N VAL A 20 4.05 -26.66 5.52
CA VAL A 20 4.64 -25.50 4.85
C VAL A 20 4.82 -24.48 5.95
N ARG A 21 6.07 -24.13 6.28
CA ARG A 21 6.34 -23.04 7.23
C ARG A 21 5.62 -21.80 6.71
N THR A 22 4.72 -21.24 7.53
CA THR A 22 4.03 -19.99 7.21
C THR A 22 4.99 -18.82 7.43
N ILE A 23 4.90 -17.77 6.62
CA ILE A 23 5.67 -16.55 6.88
C ILE A 23 5.30 -16.01 8.26
N GLN A 24 6.29 -15.62 9.04
CA GLN A 24 6.02 -14.94 10.30
C GLN A 24 5.59 -13.49 10.03
N THR A 25 4.84 -12.91 10.96
CA THR A 25 4.40 -11.51 10.90
C THR A 25 4.87 -10.71 12.11
N THR A 26 5.85 -11.23 12.85
CA THR A 26 6.47 -10.55 13.98
C THR A 26 7.36 -9.41 13.46
N ALA A 27 7.21 -8.21 14.02
CA ALA A 27 7.83 -6.99 13.50
C ALA A 27 9.26 -6.73 14.01
N ASP A 28 9.73 -7.52 14.98
CA ASP A 28 10.95 -7.31 15.76
C ASP A 28 11.87 -8.55 15.81
N THR A 29 12.05 -9.25 14.70
CA THR A 29 12.86 -10.49 14.63
C THR A 29 14.20 -10.37 13.92
N THR A 30 14.48 -9.22 13.32
CA THR A 30 15.78 -8.91 12.72
C THR A 30 16.83 -8.76 13.83
N GLN A 31 17.99 -9.38 13.65
CA GLN A 31 19.05 -9.45 14.65
C GLN A 31 20.23 -8.57 14.28
N LEU A 32 20.77 -7.82 15.23
CA LEU A 32 22.02 -7.08 15.04
C LEU A 32 23.21 -8.05 14.95
N GLN A 33 24.08 -7.87 13.96
CA GLN A 33 25.28 -8.71 13.79
C GLN A 33 26.55 -8.08 14.36
N ASP A 34 26.70 -6.77 14.17
CA ASP A 34 27.87 -6.00 14.58
C ASP A 34 27.53 -4.97 15.66
N ASN A 35 28.54 -4.39 16.33
CA ASN A 35 28.29 -3.32 17.29
C ASN A 35 27.84 -2.03 16.55
N ALA A 36 26.54 -1.72 16.59
CA ALA A 36 25.93 -0.58 15.91
C ALA A 36 26.48 0.79 16.38
N HIS A 37 27.10 0.85 17.56
CA HIS A 37 27.70 2.07 18.09
C HIS A 37 29.07 2.41 17.48
N GLU A 38 29.77 1.42 16.92
CA GLU A 38 31.14 1.56 16.43
C GLU A 38 31.22 1.64 14.90
N THR A 39 30.16 1.21 14.20
CA THR A 39 30.11 1.14 12.74
C THR A 39 28.79 1.72 12.22
N ASP A 40 28.87 2.75 11.37
CA ASP A 40 27.72 3.27 10.63
C ASP A 40 28.16 3.44 9.16
N PRO A 41 27.62 2.66 8.21
CA PRO A 41 26.59 1.63 8.37
C PRO A 41 27.02 0.35 9.13
N PHE A 42 26.06 -0.39 9.68
CA PHE A 42 26.23 -1.69 10.36
C PHE A 42 25.37 -2.80 9.73
N TRP A 43 25.68 -4.05 10.07
CA TRP A 43 24.99 -5.23 9.54
C TRP A 43 23.92 -5.77 10.49
N VAL A 44 22.79 -6.14 9.92
CA VAL A 44 21.69 -6.83 10.59
C VAL A 44 21.27 -8.04 9.77
N LYS A 45 20.76 -9.07 10.44
CA LYS A 45 20.27 -10.30 9.84
C LYS A 45 18.77 -10.40 9.97
N ILE A 46 18.08 -10.31 8.84
CA ILE A 46 16.65 -10.55 8.74
C ILE A 46 16.37 -12.02 9.04
N HIS A 47 15.33 -12.30 9.83
CA HIS A 47 14.93 -13.65 10.15
C HIS A 47 14.57 -14.47 8.89
N GLU A 48 14.94 -15.76 8.87
CA GLU A 48 14.77 -16.60 7.67
C GLU A 48 13.30 -16.74 7.22
N ASP A 49 12.36 -16.81 8.16
CA ASP A 49 10.93 -16.94 7.87
C ASP A 49 10.26 -15.60 7.51
N SER A 50 11.04 -14.53 7.29
CA SER A 50 10.52 -13.25 6.76
C SER A 50 10.36 -13.25 5.24
N PHE A 51 10.86 -14.27 4.54
CA PHE A 51 10.74 -14.41 3.10
C PHE A 51 10.36 -15.83 2.66
N GLN A 52 9.43 -15.93 1.69
CA GLN A 52 9.18 -17.15 0.91
C GLN A 52 9.27 -16.85 -0.57
N THR A 53 9.73 -17.80 -1.39
CA THR A 53 9.91 -17.59 -2.82
C THR A 53 9.16 -18.60 -3.67
N HIS A 54 8.83 -18.19 -4.89
CA HIS A 54 8.23 -19.01 -5.94
C HIS A 54 8.99 -18.73 -7.23
N ASN A 55 9.72 -19.71 -7.75
CA ASN A 55 10.51 -19.60 -8.99
C ASN A 55 11.55 -18.45 -9.02
N CYS A 56 12.04 -18.00 -7.86
CA CYS A 56 13.15 -17.04 -7.75
C CYS A 56 14.04 -17.34 -6.53
N ASP A 57 15.25 -16.78 -6.56
CA ASP A 57 16.18 -16.87 -5.44
C ASP A 57 15.68 -16.06 -4.24
N LYS A 58 16.05 -16.49 -3.04
CA LYS A 58 15.72 -15.76 -1.81
C LYS A 58 16.56 -14.47 -1.73
N PRO A 59 15.99 -13.34 -1.26
CA PRO A 59 16.78 -12.14 -0.96
C PRO A 59 17.86 -12.43 0.08
N ASP A 60 18.95 -11.67 0.02
CA ASP A 60 19.98 -11.69 1.06
C ASP A 60 19.36 -11.34 2.42
N LEU A 61 19.73 -12.10 3.45
CA LEU A 61 19.26 -11.92 4.81
C LEU A 61 20.16 -10.98 5.61
N ASP A 62 21.44 -10.93 5.27
CA ASP A 62 22.41 -10.03 5.85
C ASP A 62 22.32 -8.70 5.09
N VAL A 63 21.80 -7.68 5.76
CA VAL A 63 21.53 -6.37 5.16
C VAL A 63 22.25 -5.27 5.91
N LYS A 64 22.69 -4.27 5.15
CA LYS A 64 23.39 -3.12 5.67
C LYS A 64 22.38 -2.00 5.91
N VAL A 65 22.37 -1.44 7.13
CA VAL A 65 21.47 -0.35 7.53
C VAL A 65 22.25 0.79 8.18
N THR A 66 21.65 1.97 8.27
CA THR A 66 22.22 3.11 9.00
C THR A 66 21.29 3.59 10.10
N LYS A 67 21.86 4.21 11.14
CA LYS A 67 21.07 4.86 12.20
C LYS A 67 20.11 5.91 11.62
N THR A 68 20.61 6.72 10.68
CA THR A 68 19.84 7.81 10.08
C THR A 68 18.63 7.29 9.31
N GLU A 69 18.80 6.24 8.51
CA GLU A 69 17.72 5.60 7.75
C GLU A 69 16.63 5.03 8.66
N LEU A 70 17.01 4.30 9.71
CA LEU A 70 16.05 3.70 10.64
C LEU A 70 15.25 4.78 11.41
N LEU A 71 15.91 5.86 11.84
CA LEU A 71 15.21 6.99 12.48
C LEU A 71 14.28 7.72 11.51
N ASP A 72 14.64 7.84 10.24
CA ASP A 72 13.77 8.44 9.23
C ASP A 72 12.55 7.57 8.93
N MET A 73 12.73 6.26 8.75
CA MET A 73 11.63 5.30 8.63
C MET A 73 10.68 5.36 9.82
N TYR A 74 11.21 5.44 11.04
CA TYR A 74 10.41 5.57 12.26
C TYR A 74 9.59 6.87 12.25
N ARG A 75 10.21 8.01 11.92
CA ARG A 75 9.53 9.31 11.79
C ARG A 75 8.44 9.28 10.73
N GLN A 76 8.71 8.70 9.57
CA GLN A 76 7.75 8.61 8.48
C GLN A 76 6.54 7.73 8.88
N MET A 77 6.77 6.53 9.44
CA MET A 77 5.67 5.67 9.88
C MET A 77 4.81 6.34 10.96
N GLN A 78 5.43 7.01 11.94
CA GLN A 78 4.70 7.77 12.96
C GLN A 78 3.86 8.88 12.34
N THR A 79 4.44 9.65 11.42
CA THR A 79 3.74 10.74 10.73
C THR A 79 2.54 10.23 9.93
N MET A 80 2.69 9.12 9.19
CA MET A 80 1.59 8.52 8.43
C MET A 80 0.50 7.97 9.34
N ARG A 81 0.87 7.30 10.45
CA ARG A 81 -0.08 6.85 11.48
C ARG A 81 -0.86 8.03 12.06
N ARG A 82 -0.19 9.14 12.39
CA ARG A 82 -0.82 10.36 12.93
C ARG A 82 -1.77 11.01 11.92
N MET A 83 -1.40 11.10 10.64
CA MET A 83 -2.26 11.61 9.58
C MET A 83 -3.54 10.78 9.46
N GLU A 84 -3.43 9.45 9.44
CA GLU A 84 -4.60 8.57 9.34
C GLU A 84 -5.50 8.64 10.59
N MET A 85 -4.91 8.81 11.78
CA MET A 85 -5.67 9.06 13.01
C MET A 85 -6.40 10.41 12.99
N ALA A 86 -5.80 11.44 12.37
CA ALA A 86 -6.47 12.73 12.17
C ALA A 86 -7.65 12.57 11.18
N ALA A 87 -7.47 11.83 10.10
CA ALA A 87 -8.55 11.52 9.15
C ALA A 87 -9.72 10.76 9.82
N ASP A 88 -9.43 9.78 10.69
CA ASP A 88 -10.45 9.10 11.51
C ASP A 88 -11.27 10.09 12.35
N ALA A 89 -10.59 11.00 13.06
CA ALA A 89 -11.24 12.00 13.90
C ALA A 89 -12.10 12.98 13.08
N LEU A 90 -11.57 13.48 11.96
CA LEU A 90 -12.28 14.40 11.06
C LEU A 90 -13.51 13.75 10.42
N TYR A 91 -13.45 12.46 10.09
CA TYR A 91 -14.61 11.70 9.59
C TYR A 91 -15.69 11.55 10.65
N LYS A 92 -15.31 11.21 11.90
CA LYS A 92 -16.25 11.12 13.03
C LYS A 92 -16.89 12.47 13.33
N ALA A 93 -16.15 13.56 13.17
CA ALA A 93 -16.64 14.94 13.25
C ALA A 93 -17.48 15.39 12.04
N LYS A 94 -17.75 14.49 11.08
CA LYS A 94 -18.54 14.75 9.86
C LYS A 94 -17.93 15.79 8.91
N MET A 95 -16.64 16.08 9.06
CA MET A 95 -15.92 16.99 8.15
C MET A 95 -15.47 16.26 6.88
N ILE A 96 -15.14 14.98 6.99
CA ILE A 96 -14.90 14.07 5.85
C ILE A 96 -16.20 13.28 5.61
N ARG A 97 -16.56 13.11 4.33
CA ARG A 97 -17.77 12.40 3.87
C ARG A 97 -17.43 11.32 2.84
N GLY A 98 -18.41 10.47 2.53
CA GLY A 98 -18.24 9.40 1.55
C GLY A 98 -17.28 8.32 2.03
N PHE A 99 -16.38 7.88 1.17
CA PHE A 99 -15.38 6.86 1.48
C PHE A 99 -14.15 7.44 2.16
N CYS A 100 -13.59 6.68 3.12
CA CYS A 100 -12.31 6.96 3.76
C CYS A 100 -11.70 5.64 4.23
N HIS A 101 -10.53 5.27 3.67
CA HIS A 101 -9.88 3.98 3.89
C HIS A 101 -8.51 4.17 4.54
N LEU A 102 -8.42 3.93 5.84
CA LEU A 102 -7.22 4.22 6.63
C LEU A 102 -6.17 3.10 6.55
N ALA A 103 -4.91 3.42 6.28
CA ALA A 103 -3.82 2.44 6.22
C ALA A 103 -3.20 2.05 7.59
N ILE A 104 -3.86 2.39 8.70
CA ILE A 104 -3.37 2.14 10.05
C ILE A 104 -3.04 0.65 10.26
N GLY A 105 -1.76 0.35 10.55
CA GLY A 105 -1.20 -1.00 10.72
C GLY A 105 -0.38 -1.49 9.53
N GLN A 106 -0.43 -0.79 8.39
CA GLN A 106 0.29 -1.14 7.15
C GLN A 106 1.42 -0.14 6.83
N GLU A 107 1.88 0.63 7.83
CA GLU A 107 2.85 1.71 7.62
C GLU A 107 4.16 1.18 7.04
N ALA A 108 4.63 0.03 7.55
CA ALA A 108 5.85 -0.63 7.07
C ALA A 108 5.81 -0.89 5.56
N VAL A 109 4.63 -1.24 5.00
CA VAL A 109 4.48 -1.46 3.55
C VAL A 109 4.73 -0.17 2.78
N SER A 110 4.02 0.91 3.12
CA SER A 110 4.15 2.17 2.39
C SER A 110 5.52 2.83 2.55
N VAL A 111 6.07 2.85 3.77
CA VAL A 111 7.37 3.47 4.06
C VAL A 111 8.51 2.60 3.56
N GLY A 112 8.47 1.28 3.78
CA GLY A 112 9.48 0.36 3.28
C GLY A 112 9.52 0.29 1.75
N LEU A 113 8.36 0.39 1.08
CA LEU A 113 8.31 0.57 -0.37
C LEU A 113 9.02 1.84 -0.81
N GLU A 114 8.74 2.98 -0.17
CA GLU A 114 9.36 4.25 -0.55
C GLU A 114 10.89 4.25 -0.35
N HIS A 115 11.38 3.65 0.73
CA HIS A 115 12.82 3.54 1.00
C HIS A 115 13.54 2.50 0.12
N GLY A 116 12.82 1.59 -0.54
CA GLY A 116 13.38 0.61 -1.46
C GLY A 116 13.37 1.02 -2.94
N ILE A 117 12.85 2.21 -3.27
CA ILE A 117 12.71 2.70 -4.65
C ILE A 117 13.26 4.12 -4.83
N THR A 118 13.24 4.61 -6.07
CA THR A 118 13.58 6.00 -6.39
C THR A 118 12.33 6.85 -6.62
N LYS A 119 12.47 8.18 -6.60
CA LYS A 119 11.38 9.10 -6.99
C LYS A 119 10.99 9.00 -8.48
N ASN A 120 11.84 8.38 -9.30
CA ASN A 120 11.59 8.17 -10.73
C ASN A 120 10.76 6.91 -11.01
N ASP A 121 10.84 5.89 -10.13
CA ASP A 121 9.98 4.71 -10.20
C ASP A 121 8.51 5.12 -10.07
N LYS A 122 7.59 4.34 -10.64
CA LYS A 122 6.16 4.68 -10.61
C LYS A 122 5.42 3.80 -9.62
N VAL A 123 4.42 4.37 -8.96
CA VAL A 123 3.57 3.64 -8.02
C VAL A 123 2.12 3.85 -8.39
N ILE A 124 1.33 2.78 -8.40
CA ILE A 124 -0.11 2.83 -8.56
C ILE A 124 -0.78 1.87 -7.57
N THR A 125 -1.86 2.29 -6.93
CA THR A 125 -2.57 1.45 -5.95
C THR A 125 -4.08 1.64 -6.02
N SER A 126 -4.82 0.93 -5.17
CA SER A 126 -6.26 1.09 -4.99
C SER A 126 -6.56 2.26 -4.02
N TYR A 127 -7.78 2.32 -3.48
CA TYR A 127 -8.31 3.45 -2.71
C TYR A 127 -7.73 3.62 -1.29
N ARG A 128 -6.82 2.75 -0.82
CA ARG A 128 -6.15 2.88 0.47
C ARG A 128 -4.76 3.51 0.28
N CYS A 129 -4.76 4.77 -0.16
CA CYS A 129 -3.58 5.37 -0.77
C CYS A 129 -2.94 6.53 0.02
N HIS A 130 -3.51 6.96 1.15
CA HIS A 130 -3.10 8.23 1.77
C HIS A 130 -1.60 8.30 2.08
N PRO A 131 -0.95 7.28 2.69
CA PRO A 131 0.49 7.35 2.96
C PRO A 131 1.32 7.39 1.69
N LEU A 132 0.99 6.57 0.69
CA LEU A 132 1.70 6.52 -0.59
C LEU A 132 1.60 7.87 -1.31
N ALA A 133 0.44 8.54 -1.28
CA ALA A 133 0.29 9.85 -1.88
C ALA A 133 1.25 10.89 -1.26
N VAL A 134 1.42 10.91 0.06
CA VAL A 134 2.37 11.81 0.73
C VAL A 134 3.81 11.42 0.38
N LEU A 135 4.16 10.14 0.52
CA LEU A 135 5.51 9.63 0.28
C LEU A 135 5.96 9.84 -1.17
N ARG A 136 5.03 9.79 -2.14
CA ARG A 136 5.29 10.00 -3.56
C ARG A 136 5.15 11.45 -4.02
N GLY A 137 5.47 12.41 -3.14
CA GLY A 137 5.61 13.82 -3.50
C GLY A 137 4.36 14.68 -3.25
N GLY A 138 3.34 14.12 -2.59
CA GLY A 138 2.26 14.90 -2.01
C GLY A 138 2.63 15.52 -0.67
N THR A 139 1.69 16.23 -0.07
CA THR A 139 1.82 16.81 1.28
C THR A 139 0.69 16.31 2.18
N ILE A 140 0.93 16.27 3.49
CA ILE A 140 -0.11 15.92 4.48
C ILE A 140 -1.28 16.89 4.37
N GLN A 141 -0.97 18.19 4.24
CA GLN A 141 -1.97 19.24 4.05
C GLN A 141 -2.80 19.01 2.78
N GLY A 142 -2.17 18.67 1.65
CA GLY A 142 -2.88 18.39 0.40
C GLY A 142 -3.77 17.15 0.50
N VAL A 143 -3.30 16.08 1.16
CA VAL A 143 -4.12 14.87 1.38
C VAL A 143 -5.30 15.17 2.31
N ILE A 144 -5.08 15.82 3.45
CA ILE A 144 -6.17 16.19 4.37
C ILE A 144 -7.13 17.19 3.71
N GLY A 145 -6.61 18.15 2.94
CA GLY A 145 -7.41 19.11 2.17
C GLY A 145 -8.32 18.41 1.16
N GLU A 146 -7.81 17.38 0.48
CA GLU A 146 -8.60 16.57 -0.46
C GLU A 146 -9.69 15.78 0.27
N LEU A 147 -9.37 15.18 1.42
CA LEU A 147 -10.35 14.49 2.26
C LEU A 147 -11.46 15.42 2.77
N LEU A 148 -11.13 16.67 3.06
CA LEU A 148 -12.06 17.71 3.48
C LEU A 148 -12.80 18.38 2.30
N GLY A 149 -12.48 18.03 1.05
CA GLY A 149 -13.07 18.63 -0.14
C GLY A 149 -12.74 20.12 -0.29
N ARG A 150 -11.48 20.50 -0.08
CA ARG A 150 -10.99 21.90 -0.12
C ARG A 150 -10.12 22.16 -1.35
N GLN A 151 -10.00 23.43 -1.75
CA GLN A 151 -9.21 23.85 -2.92
C GLN A 151 -7.74 23.46 -2.81
N ILE A 152 -7.19 23.45 -1.59
CA ILE A 152 -5.80 23.03 -1.33
C ILE A 152 -5.58 21.52 -1.49
N GLY A 153 -6.66 20.75 -1.68
CA GLY A 153 -6.58 19.33 -1.96
C GLY A 153 -5.72 19.03 -3.18
N MET A 154 -5.04 17.88 -3.16
CA MET A 154 -4.19 17.41 -4.26
C MET A 154 -4.91 17.28 -5.61
N SER A 155 -6.23 17.18 -5.59
CA SER A 155 -7.11 17.16 -6.77
C SER A 155 -8.19 18.24 -6.64
N HIS A 156 -7.87 19.33 -5.95
CA HIS A 156 -8.71 20.51 -5.74
C HIS A 156 -10.08 20.19 -5.14
N GLY A 157 -10.15 19.16 -4.29
CA GLY A 157 -11.39 18.73 -3.63
C GLY A 157 -12.37 17.97 -4.53
N LYS A 158 -11.97 17.61 -5.77
CA LYS A 158 -12.81 16.87 -6.73
C LYS A 158 -12.73 15.35 -6.53
N GLY A 159 -11.60 14.83 -6.05
CA GLY A 159 -11.32 13.40 -5.98
C GLY A 159 -11.72 12.74 -4.66
N GLY A 160 -11.55 13.44 -3.55
CA GLY A 160 -11.72 12.89 -2.20
C GLY A 160 -10.70 11.79 -1.87
N SER A 161 -11.03 10.94 -0.90
CA SER A 161 -10.10 9.93 -0.33
C SER A 161 -9.48 8.99 -1.35
N MET A 162 -10.25 8.60 -2.37
CA MET A 162 -9.86 7.49 -3.23
C MET A 162 -9.03 7.93 -4.43
N HIS A 163 -8.96 9.22 -4.75
CA HIS A 163 -8.45 9.72 -6.04
C HIS A 163 -7.47 10.86 -5.81
N ILE A 164 -6.24 10.50 -5.42
CA ILE A 164 -5.15 11.43 -5.14
C ILE A 164 -3.95 11.05 -6.01
N PHE A 165 -3.39 12.00 -6.76
CA PHE A 165 -2.36 11.75 -7.76
C PHE A 165 -1.13 12.64 -7.55
N THR A 166 0.03 12.16 -8.00
CA THR A 166 1.27 12.95 -8.14
C THR A 166 1.96 12.55 -9.45
N PRO A 167 3.01 13.27 -9.92
CA PRO A 167 3.74 12.90 -11.14
C PRO A 167 4.37 11.50 -11.13
N SER A 168 4.57 10.88 -9.96
CA SER A 168 5.08 9.51 -9.83
C SER A 168 4.15 8.55 -9.10
N PHE A 169 2.95 9.03 -8.73
CA PHE A 169 1.90 8.24 -8.10
C PHE A 169 0.60 8.34 -8.90
N PHE A 170 0.28 7.28 -9.62
CA PHE A 170 -0.85 7.21 -10.56
C PHE A 170 -2.18 6.89 -9.88
N GLY A 171 -2.36 7.40 -8.67
CA GLY A 171 -3.65 7.41 -8.03
C GLY A 171 -3.86 6.34 -6.98
N GLY A 172 -4.77 6.67 -6.08
CA GLY A 172 -5.72 5.68 -5.61
C GLY A 172 -6.78 5.42 -6.68
N ASN A 173 -7.17 4.16 -6.81
CA ASN A 173 -8.15 3.72 -7.79
C ASN A 173 -9.31 3.00 -7.10
N GLY A 174 -10.53 3.50 -7.34
CA GLY A 174 -11.76 3.05 -6.69
C GLY A 174 -12.30 1.71 -7.20
N ILE A 175 -11.97 1.33 -8.45
CA ILE A 175 -12.45 0.11 -9.07
C ILE A 175 -11.47 -1.03 -8.79
N VAL A 176 -11.92 -2.02 -8.01
CA VAL A 176 -11.07 -3.13 -7.53
C VAL A 176 -10.43 -3.88 -8.69
N GLY A 177 -9.10 -3.87 -8.76
CA GLY A 177 -8.29 -4.58 -9.75
C GLY A 177 -8.02 -3.79 -11.03
N ALA A 178 -8.74 -2.68 -11.27
CA ALA A 178 -8.57 -1.88 -12.49
C ALA A 178 -7.20 -1.22 -12.59
N GLN A 179 -6.57 -0.92 -11.44
CA GLN A 179 -5.24 -0.36 -11.40
C GLN A 179 -4.14 -1.33 -11.85
N VAL A 180 -4.42 -2.63 -11.88
CA VAL A 180 -3.40 -3.64 -12.20
C VAL A 180 -3.03 -3.63 -13.69
N PRO A 181 -3.98 -3.67 -14.63
CA PRO A 181 -3.67 -3.41 -16.05
C PRO A 181 -3.08 -2.02 -16.30
N LEU A 182 -3.53 -0.98 -15.58
CA LEU A 182 -2.98 0.38 -15.72
C LEU A 182 -1.50 0.41 -15.32
N GLY A 183 -1.12 -0.23 -14.21
CA GLY A 183 0.27 -0.36 -13.79
C GLY A 183 1.14 -1.13 -14.80
N ALA A 184 0.61 -2.20 -15.38
CA ALA A 184 1.28 -2.88 -16.49
C ALA A 184 1.45 -1.96 -17.72
N GLY A 185 0.47 -1.11 -18.03
CA GLY A 185 0.57 -0.10 -19.09
C GLY A 185 1.64 0.97 -18.82
N ILE A 186 1.79 1.43 -17.57
CA ILE A 186 2.85 2.35 -17.18
C ILE A 186 4.22 1.67 -17.32
N ALA A 187 4.36 0.41 -16.88
CA ALA A 187 5.57 -0.36 -17.09
C ALA A 187 5.89 -0.59 -18.58
N PHE A 188 4.86 -0.79 -19.41
CA PHE A 188 5.02 -0.83 -20.85
C PHE A 188 5.57 0.49 -21.39
N ALA A 189 5.02 1.63 -20.95
CA ALA A 189 5.53 2.94 -21.35
C ALA A 189 7.00 3.12 -20.95
N GLN A 190 7.38 2.79 -19.70
CA GLN A 190 8.78 2.83 -19.25
C GLN A 190 9.70 1.96 -20.11
N LYS A 191 9.26 0.75 -20.47
CA LYS A 191 10.02 -0.11 -21.39
C LYS A 191 10.13 0.49 -22.78
N TYR A 192 9.03 1.06 -23.29
CA TYR A 192 8.94 1.65 -24.62
C TYR A 192 9.81 2.90 -24.76
N THR A 193 9.93 3.69 -23.69
CA THR A 193 10.78 4.90 -23.63
C THR A 193 12.20 4.61 -23.13
N GLU A 194 12.56 3.33 -22.94
CA GLU A 194 13.87 2.88 -22.46
C GLU A 194 14.27 3.49 -21.09
N GLU A 195 13.28 3.81 -20.26
CA GLU A 195 13.51 4.30 -18.91
C GLU A 195 14.06 3.18 -18.01
N SER A 196 15.16 3.45 -17.31
CA SER A 196 15.75 2.53 -16.32
C SER A 196 15.02 2.63 -14.98
N THR A 197 13.69 2.48 -15.00
CA THR A 197 12.80 2.53 -13.84
C THR A 197 11.75 1.42 -13.94
N CYS A 198 11.05 1.15 -12.84
CA CYS A 198 9.97 0.16 -12.81
C CYS A 198 8.67 0.75 -12.27
N THR A 199 7.58 0.02 -12.45
CA THR A 199 6.27 0.35 -11.86
C THR A 199 5.91 -0.66 -10.78
N PHE A 200 5.68 -0.18 -9.57
CA PHE A 200 5.06 -0.93 -8.48
C PHE A 200 3.54 -0.80 -8.58
N THR A 201 2.88 -1.92 -8.86
CA THR A 201 1.45 -2.03 -9.13
C THR A 201 0.76 -2.77 -8.00
N LEU A 202 0.19 -2.02 -7.05
CA LEU A 202 -0.35 -2.55 -5.80
C LEU A 202 -1.85 -2.91 -5.94
N TYR A 203 -2.24 -4.00 -5.28
CA TYR A 203 -3.61 -4.47 -5.15
C TYR A 203 -3.79 -5.28 -3.85
N GLY A 204 -5.01 -5.37 -3.31
CA GLY A 204 -5.28 -6.14 -2.08
C GLY A 204 -5.58 -7.62 -2.33
N ASP A 205 -5.58 -8.43 -1.27
CA ASP A 205 -5.92 -9.86 -1.30
C ASP A 205 -7.27 -10.17 -1.97
N GLY A 206 -8.29 -9.34 -1.72
CA GLY A 206 -9.59 -9.45 -2.40
C GLY A 206 -9.53 -9.13 -3.91
N ALA A 207 -8.66 -8.20 -4.31
CA ALA A 207 -8.46 -7.81 -5.71
C ALA A 207 -7.71 -8.89 -6.52
N ALA A 208 -6.93 -9.75 -5.85
CA ALA A 208 -6.16 -10.82 -6.48
C ALA A 208 -7.00 -11.89 -7.20
N ASN A 209 -8.33 -11.83 -7.09
CA ASN A 209 -9.28 -12.71 -7.79
C ASN A 209 -9.94 -12.05 -9.01
N GLN A 210 -9.59 -10.80 -9.34
CA GLN A 210 -10.11 -10.12 -10.53
C GLN A 210 -9.51 -10.71 -11.81
N GLY A 211 -10.33 -10.98 -12.82
CA GLY A 211 -9.86 -11.59 -14.09
C GLY A 211 -8.78 -10.77 -14.79
N GLN A 212 -8.96 -9.45 -14.86
CA GLN A 212 -8.02 -8.51 -15.47
C GLN A 212 -6.61 -8.51 -14.82
N VAL A 213 -6.47 -8.98 -13.57
CA VAL A 213 -5.16 -9.14 -12.92
C VAL A 213 -4.36 -10.24 -13.61
N PHE A 214 -4.99 -11.36 -13.95
CA PHE A 214 -4.34 -12.47 -14.66
C PHE A 214 -4.07 -12.14 -16.13
N GLU A 215 -4.95 -11.37 -16.76
CA GLU A 215 -4.70 -10.84 -18.12
C GLU A 215 -3.45 -9.93 -18.13
N ALA A 216 -3.34 -9.02 -17.14
CA ALA A 216 -2.18 -8.17 -16.97
C ALA A 216 -0.90 -8.97 -16.68
N PHE A 217 -0.97 -10.01 -15.84
CA PHE A 217 0.17 -10.92 -15.60
C PHE A 217 0.65 -11.58 -16.89
N ASN A 218 -0.27 -12.16 -17.66
CA ASN A 218 0.08 -12.83 -18.92
C ASN A 218 0.78 -11.88 -19.89
N MET A 219 0.24 -10.69 -20.13
CA MET A 219 0.85 -9.70 -21.03
C MET A 219 2.18 -9.16 -20.49
N ALA A 220 2.24 -8.85 -19.19
CA ALA A 220 3.47 -8.34 -18.58
C ALA A 220 4.60 -9.35 -18.66
N LYS A 221 4.30 -10.64 -18.50
CA LYS A 221 5.31 -11.69 -18.65
C LYS A 221 5.67 -11.94 -20.11
N LEU A 222 4.69 -11.96 -21.01
CA LEU A 222 4.92 -12.14 -22.44
C LEU A 222 5.85 -11.06 -23.01
N TRP A 223 5.73 -9.84 -22.50
CA TRP A 223 6.53 -8.70 -22.97
C TRP A 223 7.69 -8.36 -22.04
N ASP A 224 7.99 -9.17 -21.01
CA ASP A 224 9.01 -8.91 -19.98
C ASP A 224 9.03 -7.44 -19.54
N LEU A 225 7.90 -6.96 -19.01
CA LEU A 225 7.73 -5.58 -18.55
C LEU A 225 8.43 -5.36 -17.19
N PRO A 226 8.97 -4.15 -16.92
CA PRO A 226 9.52 -3.77 -15.62
C PRO A 226 8.40 -3.46 -14.61
N CYS A 227 7.55 -4.44 -14.33
CA CYS A 227 6.40 -4.32 -13.43
C CYS A 227 6.56 -5.21 -12.20
N VAL A 228 6.48 -4.63 -11.01
CA VAL A 228 6.37 -5.37 -9.75
C VAL A 228 4.89 -5.38 -9.34
N PHE A 229 4.26 -6.55 -9.38
CA PHE A 229 2.87 -6.74 -8.98
C PHE A 229 2.78 -7.02 -7.48
N VAL A 230 2.30 -6.05 -6.71
CA VAL A 230 2.33 -6.10 -5.25
C VAL A 230 0.95 -6.45 -4.69
N CYS A 231 0.83 -7.59 -4.02
CA CYS A 231 -0.35 -7.96 -3.24
C CYS A 231 -0.19 -7.54 -1.77
N GLU A 232 -0.99 -6.57 -1.32
CA GLU A 232 -1.12 -6.20 0.09
C GLU A 232 -2.13 -7.14 0.77
N ASN A 233 -1.63 -8.26 1.31
CA ASN A 233 -2.44 -9.25 1.99
C ASN A 233 -2.68 -8.85 3.45
N ASN A 234 -3.75 -8.10 3.68
CA ASN A 234 -4.22 -7.72 5.02
C ASN A 234 -5.27 -8.69 5.60
N LYS A 235 -5.37 -9.89 5.00
CA LYS A 235 -6.23 -11.03 5.37
C LYS A 235 -7.72 -10.90 5.02
N TYR A 236 -8.20 -9.72 4.65
CA TYR A 236 -9.65 -9.47 4.47
C TYR A 236 -9.98 -8.49 3.33
N GLY A 237 -10.53 -9.04 2.24
CA GLY A 237 -11.23 -8.30 1.20
C GLY A 237 -12.60 -7.80 1.69
N MET A 238 -12.66 -6.52 2.09
CA MET A 238 -13.80 -5.92 2.80
C MET A 238 -14.14 -6.69 4.08
N GLY A 239 -15.13 -7.59 4.04
CA GLY A 239 -15.53 -8.46 5.16
C GLY A 239 -15.35 -9.95 4.89
N THR A 240 -14.72 -10.33 3.78
CA THR A 240 -14.48 -11.74 3.41
C THR A 240 -13.02 -12.08 3.65
N SER A 241 -12.75 -13.11 4.45
CA SER A 241 -11.37 -13.55 4.70
C SER A 241 -10.73 -14.14 3.44
N ALA A 242 -9.40 -14.15 3.39
CA ALA A 242 -8.62 -14.74 2.31
C ALA A 242 -9.04 -16.19 2.02
N GLU A 243 -9.21 -17.02 3.06
CA GLU A 243 -9.58 -18.44 2.98
C GLU A 243 -10.98 -18.66 2.41
N ARG A 244 -11.87 -17.67 2.54
CA ARG A 244 -13.24 -17.72 2.02
C ARG A 244 -13.37 -17.17 0.61
N SER A 245 -12.40 -16.38 0.16
CA SER A 245 -12.42 -15.72 -1.14
C SER A 245 -11.48 -16.37 -2.16
N SER A 246 -10.45 -17.09 -1.70
CA SER A 246 -9.35 -17.57 -2.55
C SER A 246 -9.06 -19.05 -2.28
N SER A 247 -9.06 -19.87 -3.34
CA SER A 247 -8.69 -21.28 -3.24
C SER A 247 -7.18 -21.50 -2.99
N ASN A 248 -6.36 -20.53 -3.40
CA ASN A 248 -4.94 -20.43 -3.09
C ASN A 248 -4.67 -19.06 -2.44
N THR A 249 -4.35 -19.07 -1.15
CA THR A 249 -4.01 -17.90 -0.33
C THR A 249 -2.52 -17.57 -0.31
N GLN A 250 -1.69 -18.31 -1.05
CA GLN A 250 -0.30 -17.96 -1.31
C GLN A 250 -0.25 -17.00 -2.52
N TYR A 251 -0.58 -15.73 -2.29
CA TYR A 251 -0.80 -14.76 -3.36
C TYR A 251 0.43 -14.54 -4.24
N PHE A 252 1.65 -14.62 -3.66
CA PHE A 252 2.91 -14.56 -4.41
C PHE A 252 3.07 -15.65 -5.49
N THR A 253 2.34 -16.76 -5.40
CA THR A 253 2.40 -17.86 -6.40
C THR A 253 1.38 -17.71 -7.55
N ARG A 254 0.45 -16.75 -7.44
CA ARG A 254 -0.72 -16.65 -8.32
C ARG A 254 -0.38 -16.18 -9.74
N GLY A 255 0.82 -15.67 -9.95
CA GLY A 255 1.36 -15.29 -11.25
C GLY A 255 1.75 -16.48 -12.14
N ASP A 256 1.64 -17.71 -11.62
CA ASP A 256 2.00 -18.96 -12.30
C ASP A 256 3.47 -18.95 -12.79
N LYS A 257 3.69 -18.49 -14.02
CA LYS A 257 5.00 -18.33 -14.65
C LYS A 257 5.77 -17.10 -14.17
N ILE A 258 5.10 -16.13 -13.56
CA ILE A 258 5.77 -14.97 -12.96
C ILE A 258 6.35 -15.38 -11.60
N PRO A 259 7.66 -15.21 -11.37
CA PRO A 259 8.25 -15.48 -10.07
C PRO A 259 7.68 -14.59 -8.97
N GLY A 260 7.73 -15.07 -7.73
CA GLY A 260 7.05 -14.47 -6.60
C GLY A 260 7.90 -14.44 -5.34
N LEU A 261 7.80 -13.36 -4.58
CA LEU A 261 8.38 -13.18 -3.25
C LEU A 261 7.27 -12.83 -2.25
N GLN A 262 7.10 -13.62 -1.20
CA GLN A 262 6.30 -13.26 -0.03
C GLN A 262 7.20 -12.65 1.03
N VAL A 263 6.77 -11.55 1.63
CA VAL A 263 7.53 -10.76 2.61
C VAL A 263 6.68 -10.55 3.87
N ASN A 264 7.32 -10.61 5.03
CA ASN A 264 6.74 -10.15 6.29
C ASN A 264 6.47 -8.64 6.19
N GLY A 265 5.22 -8.26 5.93
CA GLY A 265 4.79 -6.88 5.75
C GLY A 265 4.66 -6.06 7.04
N MET A 266 5.08 -6.63 8.18
CA MET A 266 5.09 -5.98 9.49
C MET A 266 6.51 -5.59 9.94
N ASP A 267 7.55 -6.18 9.36
CA ASP A 267 8.96 -5.81 9.60
C ASP A 267 9.44 -4.90 8.47
N ILE A 268 9.69 -3.63 8.79
CA ILE A 268 10.07 -2.62 7.79
C ILE A 268 11.42 -2.89 7.11
N ILE A 269 12.37 -3.54 7.79
CA ILE A 269 13.67 -3.89 7.21
C ILE A 269 13.46 -5.01 6.18
N ALA A 270 12.61 -6.00 6.51
CA ALA A 270 12.22 -7.05 5.57
C ALA A 270 11.45 -6.50 4.36
N VAL A 271 10.51 -5.56 4.59
CA VAL A 271 9.80 -4.86 3.51
C VAL A 271 10.78 -4.16 2.58
N LYS A 272 11.67 -3.31 3.11
CA LYS A 272 12.66 -2.59 2.30
C LYS A 272 13.50 -3.56 1.47
N GLN A 273 14.05 -4.59 2.09
CA GLN A 273 14.88 -5.58 1.40
C GLN A 273 14.11 -6.33 0.29
N GLY A 274 12.84 -6.67 0.53
CA GLY A 274 11.99 -7.30 -0.49
C GLY A 274 11.68 -6.36 -1.67
N VAL A 275 11.55 -5.06 -1.41
CA VAL A 275 11.35 -4.03 -2.43
C VAL A 275 12.62 -3.80 -3.24
N GLU A 276 13.77 -3.66 -2.57
CA GLU A 276 15.08 -3.52 -3.23
C GLU A 276 15.39 -4.73 -4.11
N TYR A 277 15.10 -5.94 -3.62
CA TYR A 277 15.19 -7.16 -4.42
C TYR A 277 14.28 -7.11 -5.66
N ALA A 278 13.02 -6.71 -5.49
CA ALA A 278 12.06 -6.65 -6.60
C ALA A 278 12.41 -5.57 -7.64
N ARG A 279 12.91 -4.42 -7.19
CA ARG A 279 13.44 -3.37 -8.06
C ARG A 279 14.68 -3.87 -8.80
N LYS A 280 15.65 -4.46 -8.09
CA LYS A 280 16.84 -5.11 -8.67
C LYS A 280 16.48 -6.13 -9.75
N TRP A 281 15.50 -6.97 -9.48
CA TRP A 281 15.02 -7.99 -10.41
C TRP A 281 14.52 -7.39 -11.74
N THR A 282 13.73 -6.32 -11.64
CA THR A 282 13.04 -5.73 -12.80
C THR A 282 13.94 -4.77 -13.59
N VAL A 283 14.73 -3.93 -12.91
CA VAL A 283 15.49 -2.84 -13.52
C VAL A 283 16.92 -3.27 -13.83
N GLU A 284 17.68 -3.67 -12.81
CA GLU A 284 19.10 -4.00 -12.93
C GLU A 284 19.31 -5.36 -13.62
N ASP A 285 18.58 -6.39 -13.20
CA ASP A 285 18.71 -7.75 -13.75
C ASP A 285 17.86 -7.96 -15.03
N LYS A 286 16.91 -7.06 -15.31
CA LYS A 286 16.01 -7.08 -16.49
C LYS A 286 15.28 -8.42 -16.69
N LYS A 287 14.82 -9.06 -15.60
CA LYS A 287 14.18 -10.39 -15.62
C LYS A 287 12.67 -10.37 -15.91
N GLY A 288 12.14 -9.23 -16.33
CA GLY A 288 10.70 -9.02 -16.53
C GLY A 288 9.96 -8.87 -15.20
N PRO A 289 8.65 -9.16 -15.13
CA PRO A 289 7.85 -8.86 -13.95
C PRO A 289 8.15 -9.77 -12.76
N LEU A 290 7.77 -9.32 -11.56
CA LEU A 290 7.83 -10.07 -10.31
C LEU A 290 6.52 -9.89 -9.52
N LEU A 291 6.03 -10.94 -8.86
CA LEU A 291 4.99 -10.82 -7.84
C LEU A 291 5.62 -10.60 -6.47
N LEU A 292 5.13 -9.62 -5.73
CA LEU A 292 5.53 -9.33 -4.36
C LEU A 292 4.30 -9.40 -3.47
N GLU A 293 4.29 -10.23 -2.43
CA GLU A 293 3.19 -10.26 -1.47
C GLU A 293 3.68 -9.74 -0.12
N PHE A 294 3.08 -8.66 0.37
CA PHE A 294 3.25 -8.24 1.75
C PHE A 294 2.16 -8.85 2.61
N VAL A 295 2.57 -9.70 3.55
CA VAL A 295 1.66 -10.18 4.59
C VAL A 295 1.62 -9.15 5.71
N THR A 296 0.54 -8.38 5.74
CA THR A 296 0.38 -7.22 6.62
C THR A 296 -0.99 -7.25 7.32
N TYR A 297 -1.39 -6.15 7.97
CA TYR A 297 -2.68 -6.08 8.67
C TYR A 297 -3.22 -4.66 8.83
N ARG A 298 -4.52 -4.48 8.61
CA ARG A 298 -5.24 -3.22 8.90
C ARG A 298 -5.96 -3.28 10.24
N TYR A 299 -5.72 -2.32 11.12
CA TYR A 299 -6.37 -2.29 12.43
C TYR A 299 -7.83 -1.81 12.38
N GLY A 300 -8.12 -0.85 11.50
CA GLY A 300 -9.48 -0.38 11.24
C GLY A 300 -10.28 -1.38 10.41
N GLY A 301 -11.61 -1.20 10.36
CA GLY A 301 -12.47 -1.89 9.40
C GLY A 301 -12.13 -1.53 7.95
N HIS A 302 -12.93 -1.99 7.00
CA HIS A 302 -12.63 -1.82 5.59
C HIS A 302 -12.51 -0.33 5.22
N SER A 303 -13.52 0.43 5.62
CA SER A 303 -13.62 1.89 5.53
C SER A 303 -14.23 2.42 6.82
N MET A 304 -14.36 3.74 6.95
CA MET A 304 -15.00 4.37 8.11
C MET A 304 -16.46 3.95 8.36
N SER A 305 -17.14 3.40 7.35
CA SER A 305 -18.52 2.85 7.50
C SER A 305 -18.56 1.44 8.07
N ASP A 306 -17.43 0.74 8.11
CA ASP A 306 -17.32 -0.64 8.56
C ASP A 306 -16.62 -0.71 9.92
N PRO A 307 -17.30 -1.13 10.99
CA PRO A 307 -16.68 -1.33 12.31
C PRO A 307 -15.63 -2.45 12.34
N GLY A 308 -15.67 -3.39 11.38
CA GLY A 308 -14.72 -4.49 11.26
C GLY A 308 -14.82 -5.59 12.32
N THR A 309 -15.94 -5.69 13.04
CA THR A 309 -16.17 -6.65 14.14
C THR A 309 -17.10 -7.80 13.79
N THR A 310 -17.70 -7.81 12.61
CA THR A 310 -18.67 -8.85 12.18
C THR A 310 -18.01 -10.07 11.54
N TYR A 311 -16.75 -9.95 11.13
CA TYR A 311 -16.02 -10.97 10.37
C TYR A 311 -14.64 -11.31 10.95
N ARG A 312 -14.27 -10.70 12.08
CA ARG A 312 -13.05 -10.95 12.86
C ARG A 312 -13.24 -10.46 14.30
N THR A 313 -12.45 -10.98 15.23
CA THR A 313 -12.60 -10.66 16.64
C THR A 313 -11.79 -9.42 17.06
N ARG A 314 -12.19 -8.78 18.16
CA ARG A 314 -11.41 -7.65 18.72
C ARG A 314 -10.07 -8.14 19.28
N GLU A 315 -10.04 -9.35 19.80
CA GLU A 315 -8.87 -10.03 20.33
C GLU A 315 -7.82 -10.27 19.24
N GLU A 316 -8.24 -10.65 18.03
CA GLU A 316 -7.33 -10.76 16.88
C GLU A 316 -6.66 -9.43 16.58
N VAL A 317 -7.44 -8.35 16.43
CA VAL A 317 -6.91 -7.02 16.13
C VAL A 317 -6.00 -6.51 17.25
N GLN A 318 -6.39 -6.72 18.51
CA GLN A 318 -5.59 -6.33 19.67
C GLN A 318 -4.28 -7.10 19.71
N ARG A 319 -4.29 -8.42 19.47
CA ARG A 319 -3.09 -9.25 19.40
C ARG A 319 -2.15 -8.76 18.30
N MET A 320 -2.66 -8.51 17.09
CA MET A 320 -1.86 -7.96 15.99
C MET A 320 -1.21 -6.64 16.40
N ARG A 321 -1.97 -5.70 16.97
CA ARG A 321 -1.44 -4.40 17.41
C ARG A 321 -0.44 -4.50 18.56
N SER A 322 -0.65 -5.40 19.51
CA SER A 322 0.21 -5.49 20.70
C SER A 322 1.50 -6.25 20.46
N THR A 323 1.52 -7.17 19.49
CA THR A 323 2.63 -8.10 19.27
C THR A 323 3.33 -7.92 17.91
N GLN A 324 2.72 -7.23 16.95
CA GLN A 324 3.20 -7.19 15.56
C GLN A 324 3.14 -5.77 14.97
N ASP A 325 2.94 -4.73 15.78
CA ASP A 325 2.86 -3.37 15.24
C ASP A 325 4.20 -2.93 14.63
N PRO A 326 4.21 -2.40 13.38
CA PRO A 326 5.45 -2.14 12.66
C PRO A 326 6.25 -0.99 13.27
N ILE A 327 5.57 0.00 13.85
CA ILE A 327 6.21 1.14 14.53
C ILE A 327 6.86 0.66 15.82
N ARG A 328 6.16 -0.16 16.60
CA ARG A 328 6.73 -0.77 17.82
C ARG A 328 7.88 -1.71 17.52
N GLY A 329 7.81 -2.47 16.42
CA GLY A 329 8.89 -3.35 16.00
C GLY A 329 10.18 -2.58 15.72
N LEU A 330 10.10 -1.53 14.90
CA LEU A 330 11.24 -0.67 14.63
C LEU A 330 11.72 0.10 15.87
N GLN A 331 10.80 0.55 16.74
CA GLN A 331 11.17 1.17 18.02
C GLN A 331 12.04 0.23 18.87
N ARG A 332 11.67 -1.05 18.97
CA ARG A 332 12.46 -2.05 19.72
C ARG A 332 13.86 -2.19 19.15
N TYR A 333 14.00 -2.29 17.82
CA TYR A 333 15.32 -2.31 17.18
C TYR A 333 16.15 -1.08 17.56
N ILE A 334 15.56 0.12 17.47
CA ILE A 334 16.27 1.37 17.78
C ILE A 334 16.71 1.43 19.24
N GLU A 335 15.87 0.99 20.17
CA GLU A 335 16.16 0.99 21.62
C GLU A 335 17.18 -0.10 21.99
N GLU A 336 16.98 -1.34 21.54
CA GLU A 336 17.84 -2.49 21.87
C GLU A 336 19.22 -2.39 21.23
N TRP A 337 19.33 -1.78 20.04
CA TRP A 337 20.62 -1.54 19.37
C TRP A 337 21.26 -0.21 19.79
N GLY A 338 20.67 0.49 20.77
CA GLY A 338 21.21 1.73 21.34
C GLY A 338 21.28 2.89 20.35
N LEU A 339 20.49 2.87 19.28
CA LEU A 339 20.57 3.88 18.21
C LEU A 339 19.96 5.22 18.64
N ALA A 340 18.93 5.22 19.47
CA ALA A 340 18.36 6.42 20.06
C ALA A 340 17.70 6.13 21.42
N SER A 341 17.65 7.14 22.26
CA SER A 341 16.98 7.10 23.55
C SER A 341 15.46 7.16 23.41
N GLU A 342 14.76 6.69 24.45
CA GLU A 342 13.31 6.82 24.55
C GLU A 342 12.87 8.30 24.48
N GLN A 343 13.67 9.23 25.02
CA GLN A 343 13.38 10.67 24.93
C GLN A 343 13.44 11.19 23.50
N GLU A 344 14.44 10.78 22.71
CA GLU A 344 14.54 11.14 21.29
C GLU A 344 13.35 10.59 20.49
N LEU A 345 12.95 9.34 20.73
CA LEU A 345 11.79 8.74 20.07
C LEU A 345 10.46 9.41 20.44
N LYS A 346 10.30 9.82 21.70
CA LYS A 346 9.16 10.63 22.15
C LYS A 346 9.14 12.01 21.49
N GLN A 347 10.32 12.58 21.24
CA GLN A 347 10.42 13.86 20.55
C GLN A 347 9.97 13.73 19.08
N ILE A 348 10.38 12.66 18.39
CA ILE A 348 9.90 12.35 17.03
C ILE A 348 8.37 12.21 16.99
N ASP A 349 7.75 11.53 17.95
CA ASP A 349 6.28 11.41 18.01
C ASP A 349 5.59 12.76 18.23
N LYS A 350 6.15 13.63 19.08
CA LYS A 350 5.63 14.99 19.29
C LYS A 350 5.74 15.83 18.02
N GLU A 351 6.85 15.73 17.30
CA GLU A 351 7.05 16.44 16.02
C GLU A 351 6.08 15.94 14.97
N ALA A 352 5.94 14.63 14.79
CA ALA A 352 4.97 14.03 13.88
C ALA A 352 3.53 14.50 14.19
N LYS A 353 3.16 14.56 15.48
CA LYS A 353 1.88 15.12 15.91
C LYS A 353 1.74 16.60 15.55
N SER A 354 2.74 17.42 15.88
CA SER A 354 2.71 18.86 15.58
C SER A 354 2.60 19.13 14.08
N THR A 355 3.35 18.41 13.25
CA THR A 355 3.30 18.53 11.79
C THR A 355 1.91 18.20 11.25
N VAL A 356 1.29 17.11 11.72
CA VAL A 356 -0.07 16.73 11.28
C VAL A 356 -1.12 17.72 11.78
N ASP A 357 -1.04 18.16 13.05
CA ASP A 357 -1.99 19.13 13.61
C ASP A 357 -1.94 20.45 12.82
N SER A 358 -0.75 20.96 12.50
CA SER A 358 -0.59 22.15 11.66
C SER A 358 -1.19 21.96 10.27
N ALA A 359 -0.88 20.85 9.60
CA ALA A 359 -1.42 20.53 8.28
C ALA A 359 -2.96 20.43 8.27
N VAL A 360 -3.55 19.91 9.35
CA VAL A 360 -5.01 19.82 9.52
C VAL A 360 -5.63 21.22 9.63
N GLU A 361 -5.05 22.11 10.44
CA GLU A 361 -5.58 23.46 10.60
C GLU A 361 -5.46 24.28 9.31
N GLU A 362 -4.35 24.17 8.59
CA GLU A 362 -4.20 24.79 7.27
C GLU A 362 -5.23 24.26 6.26
N ALA A 363 -5.43 22.94 6.22
CA ALA A 363 -6.42 22.33 5.34
C ALA A 363 -7.85 22.78 5.67
N LYS A 364 -8.20 22.94 6.96
CA LYS A 364 -9.52 23.47 7.39
C LYS A 364 -9.71 24.93 6.99
N ALA A 365 -8.65 25.73 7.05
CA ALA A 365 -8.67 27.15 6.70
C ALA A 365 -8.79 27.38 5.18
N SER A 366 -8.37 26.42 4.36
CA SER A 366 -8.53 26.50 2.91
C SER A 366 -10.02 26.56 2.51
N PRO A 367 -10.41 27.41 1.54
CA PRO A 367 -11.80 27.50 1.08
C PRO A 367 -12.26 26.20 0.40
N ILE A 368 -13.58 26.03 0.34
CA ILE A 368 -14.20 25.02 -0.55
C ILE A 368 -14.03 25.44 -2.02
N PRO A 369 -14.02 24.49 -2.98
CA PRO A 369 -14.00 24.81 -4.41
C PRO A 369 -15.14 25.73 -4.82
N ASP A 370 -14.86 26.66 -5.73
CA ASP A 370 -15.86 27.57 -6.28
C ASP A 370 -16.81 26.78 -7.20
N THR A 371 -18.05 27.24 -7.37
CA THR A 371 -19.02 26.59 -8.28
C THR A 371 -18.54 26.55 -9.74
N LYS A 372 -17.67 27.48 -10.16
CA LYS A 372 -17.05 27.47 -11.50
C LYS A 372 -16.09 26.29 -11.69
N ASP A 373 -15.48 25.79 -10.62
CA ASP A 373 -14.48 24.71 -10.67
C ASP A 373 -15.14 23.37 -11.02
N LEU A 374 -16.47 23.27 -10.94
CA LEU A 374 -17.23 22.12 -11.42
C LEU A 374 -17.04 21.86 -12.92
N TRP A 375 -16.75 22.91 -13.69
CA TRP A 375 -16.62 22.86 -15.15
C TRP A 375 -15.18 22.73 -15.63
N THR A 376 -14.20 22.64 -14.73
CA THR A 376 -12.79 22.53 -15.10
C THR A 376 -12.35 21.06 -15.15
N ASP A 377 -11.25 20.80 -15.85
CA ASP A 377 -10.53 19.50 -15.84
C ASP A 377 -11.32 18.30 -16.38
N ILE A 378 -12.39 18.53 -17.15
CA ILE A 378 -13.16 17.47 -17.84
C ILE A 378 -12.39 16.98 -19.09
N TYR A 379 -11.82 17.91 -19.84
CA TYR A 379 -11.00 17.65 -21.01
C TYR A 379 -9.58 18.15 -20.75
N TYR A 380 -8.61 17.59 -21.48
CA TYR A 380 -7.27 18.16 -21.50
C TYR A 380 -7.32 19.54 -22.14
N ALA A 381 -6.60 20.51 -21.58
CA ALA A 381 -6.64 21.89 -22.05
C ALA A 381 -6.39 21.99 -23.57
N GLY A 382 -7.31 22.65 -24.27
CA GLY A 382 -7.34 22.80 -25.73
C GLY A 382 -8.10 21.70 -26.47
N THR A 383 -8.72 20.74 -25.77
CA THR A 383 -9.54 19.66 -26.39
C THR A 383 -11.01 19.72 -26.00
N GLU A 384 -11.39 20.74 -25.24
CA GLU A 384 -12.74 20.96 -24.78
C GLU A 384 -13.73 21.35 -25.90
N PRO A 385 -15.01 20.95 -25.79
CA PRO A 385 -16.05 21.45 -26.67
C PRO A 385 -16.32 22.94 -26.40
N PRO A 386 -16.92 23.68 -27.36
CA PRO A 386 -17.21 25.10 -27.19
C PRO A 386 -18.18 25.40 -26.04
N PHE A 387 -18.96 24.41 -25.60
CA PHE A 387 -19.86 24.55 -24.46
C PHE A 387 -20.06 23.22 -23.75
N MET A 388 -20.42 23.30 -22.48
CA MET A 388 -20.87 22.17 -21.67
C MET A 388 -22.27 22.43 -21.15
N ARG A 389 -23.12 21.42 -21.24
CA ARG A 389 -24.47 21.46 -20.68
C ARG A 389 -24.42 21.14 -19.19
N GLY A 390 -25.16 21.88 -18.39
CA GLY A 390 -25.37 21.58 -16.99
C GLY A 390 -26.57 20.69 -16.70
N ARG A 391 -27.18 20.90 -15.54
CA ARG A 391 -28.21 19.98 -15.02
C ARG A 391 -29.47 20.03 -15.86
N GLU A 392 -29.81 21.23 -16.36
CA GLU A 392 -30.96 21.46 -17.23
C GLU A 392 -30.51 21.71 -18.68
N ARG A 393 -31.45 21.77 -19.63
CA ARG A 393 -31.10 21.97 -21.06
C ARG A 393 -30.61 23.39 -21.32
N GLU A 394 -31.10 24.33 -20.54
CA GLU A 394 -30.89 25.76 -20.65
C GLU A 394 -29.63 26.21 -19.88
N GLU A 395 -29.15 25.40 -18.94
CA GLU A 395 -27.89 25.62 -18.24
C GLU A 395 -26.74 25.28 -19.19
N VAL A 396 -26.17 26.29 -19.85
CA VAL A 396 -25.04 26.12 -20.78
C VAL A 396 -23.85 26.91 -20.24
N HIS A 397 -22.75 26.21 -19.98
CA HIS A 397 -21.47 26.80 -19.63
C HIS A 397 -20.63 26.95 -20.91
N LEU A 398 -20.43 28.20 -21.33
CA LEU A 398 -19.53 28.50 -22.44
C LEU A 398 -18.10 28.51 -21.92
N LEU A 399 -17.26 27.65 -22.50
CA LEU A 399 -15.83 27.70 -22.25
C LEU A 399 -15.28 28.81 -23.14
N SER A 400 -14.75 29.87 -22.53
CA SER A 400 -14.26 31.04 -23.25
C SER A 400 -13.25 30.59 -24.31
N GLN A 401 -13.59 30.83 -25.58
CA GLN A 401 -12.68 30.65 -26.70
C GLN A 401 -11.44 31.52 -26.44
N PHE A 402 -10.27 30.88 -26.30
CA PHE A 402 -8.99 31.56 -26.41
C PHE A 402 -8.57 31.63 -27.87
#